data_AF-A0A354D5B8-F1
#
_entry.id   AF-A0A354D5B8-F1
#
_cell.length_a   1.000
_cell.length_b   1.000
_cell.length_c   1.000
_cell.angle_alpha   90.00
_cell.angle_beta   90.00
_cell.angle_gamma   90.00
#
_symmetry.space_group_name_H-M   'P 1'
#
loop_
_entity.id
_entity.type
_entity.pdbx_description
1 polymer ?
#
loop_
_entity_poly.entity_id
_entity_poly.type
_entity_poly.pdbx_seq_one_letter_code
_entity_poly.pdbx_strand_id
1 'polypeptide(L)'
;MVKQDYLMRLIHEMVRTIMKLIFNIDEKTVDIEQELKETSDLYGRLLKLADAGKINEAENLLYEQLENGQVEDLKAALGFYDHLNDYTEEFLEKADYSREEIKSGLVSVLKMYGYEGMTGLLM
;
A
#
# COMPACT_ATOMS: atom_id res chain seq x y z
N MET A 1 -8.20 17.65 9.62
CA MET A 1 -7.99 16.78 10.79
C MET A 1 -8.96 15.62 10.83
N VAL A 2 -10.19 15.73 11.37
CA VAL A 2 -11.04 14.53 11.63
C VAL A 2 -11.29 13.61 10.42
N LYS A 3 -11.58 14.18 9.24
CA LYS A 3 -11.78 13.38 8.00
C LYS A 3 -10.48 12.67 7.56
N GLN A 4 -9.35 13.35 7.69
CA GLN A 4 -8.04 12.81 7.32
C GLN A 4 -7.61 11.68 8.26
N ASP A 5 -7.80 11.86 9.57
CA ASP A 5 -7.50 10.84 10.58
C ASP A 5 -8.43 9.62 10.46
N TYR A 6 -9.65 9.83 9.96
CA TYR A 6 -10.57 8.73 9.63
C TYR A 6 -10.10 7.96 8.40
N LEU A 7 -9.76 8.66 7.30
CA LEU A 7 -9.30 8.05 6.06
C LEU A 7 -8.00 7.27 6.27
N MET A 8 -7.07 7.84 7.04
CA MET A 8 -5.82 7.17 7.44
C MET A 8 -6.09 5.84 8.16
N ARG A 9 -6.94 5.86 9.18
CA ARG A 9 -7.31 4.63 9.91
C ARG A 9 -8.04 3.61 9.03
N LEU A 10 -8.92 4.07 8.16
CA LEU A 10 -9.64 3.21 7.22
C LEU A 10 -8.65 2.48 6.29
N ILE A 11 -7.67 3.19 5.72
CA ILE A 11 -6.67 2.61 4.83
C ILE A 11 -5.84 1.54 5.56
N HIS A 12 -5.34 1.82 6.77
CA HIS A 12 -4.56 0.84 7.54
C HIS A 12 -5.34 -0.44 7.85
N GLU A 13 -6.57 -0.31 8.36
CA GLU A 13 -7.40 -1.48 8.71
C GLU A 13 -7.76 -2.30 7.47
N MET A 14 -7.95 -1.62 6.34
CA MET A 14 -8.26 -2.25 5.07
C MET A 14 -7.05 -3.00 4.49
N VAL A 15 -5.85 -2.39 4.47
CA VAL A 15 -4.62 -3.09 4.07
C VAL A 15 -4.38 -4.29 4.97
N ARG A 16 -4.48 -4.13 6.29
CA ARG A 16 -4.34 -5.22 7.27
C ARG A 16 -5.33 -6.35 7.01
N THR A 17 -6.59 -6.04 6.69
CA THR A 17 -7.63 -7.04 6.42
C THR A 17 -7.34 -7.79 5.12
N ILE A 18 -6.98 -7.08 4.05
CA ILE A 18 -6.63 -7.70 2.77
C ILE A 18 -5.40 -8.59 2.91
N MET A 19 -4.37 -8.13 3.60
CA MET A 19 -3.15 -8.90 3.86
C MET A 19 -3.47 -10.22 4.56
N LYS A 20 -4.33 -10.19 5.59
CA LYS A 20 -4.79 -11.40 6.29
C LYS A 20 -5.56 -12.35 5.36
N LEU A 21 -6.46 -11.83 4.54
CA LEU A 21 -7.32 -12.63 3.65
C LEU A 21 -6.54 -13.27 2.50
N ILE A 22 -5.63 -12.54 1.86
CA ILE A 22 -4.89 -13.00 0.69
C ILE A 22 -3.72 -13.92 1.08
N PHE A 23 -2.95 -13.54 2.11
CA PHE A 23 -1.75 -14.27 2.51
C PHE A 23 -1.98 -15.23 3.67
N ASN A 24 -3.24 -15.42 4.09
CA ASN A 24 -3.64 -16.32 5.16
C ASN A 24 -2.83 -16.12 6.46
N ILE A 25 -2.59 -14.84 6.82
CA ILE A 25 -1.78 -14.50 7.99
C ILE A 25 -2.63 -14.61 9.26
N ASP A 26 -2.16 -15.42 10.21
CA ASP A 26 -2.93 -15.82 11.40
C ASP A 26 -3.12 -14.67 12.41
N GLU A 27 -4.29 -14.64 13.06
CA GLU A 27 -4.85 -13.46 13.75
C GLU A 27 -4.04 -12.96 14.96
N LYS A 28 -3.18 -13.79 15.56
CA LYS A 28 -2.56 -13.52 16.87
C LYS A 28 -1.20 -12.82 16.82
N THR A 29 -0.51 -12.78 15.69
CA THR A 29 0.86 -12.24 15.59
C THR A 29 1.20 -11.72 14.20
N VAL A 30 0.30 -10.99 13.55
CA VAL A 30 0.65 -10.32 12.28
C VAL A 30 1.56 -9.13 12.58
N ASP A 31 2.87 -9.37 12.60
CA ASP A 31 3.85 -8.31 12.44
C ASP A 31 3.96 -8.01 10.94
N ILE A 32 3.11 -7.09 10.48
CA ILE A 32 3.09 -6.62 9.08
C ILE A 32 4.49 -6.17 8.68
N GLU A 33 5.27 -5.55 9.58
CA GLU A 33 6.65 -5.15 9.27
C GLU A 33 7.57 -6.36 9.08
N GLN A 34 7.42 -7.44 9.84
CA GLN A 34 8.19 -8.67 9.64
C GLN A 34 7.82 -9.34 8.31
N GLU A 35 6.52 -9.47 8.05
CA GLU A 35 5.99 -9.99 6.78
C GLU A 35 6.46 -9.14 5.60
N LEU A 36 6.62 -7.84 5.80
CA LEU A 36 7.11 -6.91 4.79
C LEU A 36 8.64 -6.89 4.66
N LYS A 37 9.40 -7.16 5.73
CA LYS A 37 10.86 -7.37 5.71
C LYS A 37 11.26 -8.62 4.94
N GLU A 38 10.38 -9.61 4.86
CA GLU A 38 10.55 -10.82 4.05
C GLU A 38 10.10 -10.63 2.58
N THR A 39 9.53 -9.48 2.23
CA THR A 39 9.16 -9.16 0.84
C THR A 39 10.39 -8.87 -0.02
N SER A 40 10.24 -9.02 -1.33
CA SER A 40 11.27 -8.83 -2.35
C SER A 40 12.05 -7.50 -2.21
N ASP A 41 13.25 -7.44 -2.81
CA ASP A 41 14.08 -6.22 -2.96
C ASP A 41 13.28 -4.97 -3.38
N LEU A 42 12.16 -5.17 -4.08
CA LEU A 42 11.21 -4.14 -4.47
C LEU A 42 10.72 -3.30 -3.29
N TYR A 43 10.20 -3.92 -2.22
CA TYR A 43 9.57 -3.16 -1.13
C TYR A 43 10.55 -2.18 -0.48
N GLY A 44 11.77 -2.62 -0.19
CA GLY A 44 12.81 -1.76 0.35
C GLY A 44 13.23 -0.62 -0.59
N ARG A 45 13.17 -0.84 -1.92
CA ARG A 45 13.43 0.22 -2.92
C ARG A 45 12.29 1.24 -2.98
N LEU A 46 11.05 0.77 -2.89
CA LEU A 46 9.87 1.64 -2.84
C LEU A 46 9.92 2.58 -1.63
N LEU A 47 10.20 2.04 -0.44
CA LEU A 47 10.29 2.86 0.77
C LEU A 47 11.39 3.92 0.68
N LYS A 48 12.57 3.55 0.17
CA LYS A 48 13.68 4.52 -0.01
C LYS A 48 13.30 5.68 -0.92
N LEU A 49 12.55 5.42 -2.00
CA LEU A 49 12.09 6.47 -2.90
C LEU A 49 10.99 7.31 -2.25
N ALA A 50 10.02 6.66 -1.59
CA ALA A 50 8.93 7.32 -0.87
C ALA A 50 9.46 8.26 0.22
N ASP A 51 10.38 7.78 1.06
CA ASP A 51 10.97 8.54 2.17
C ASP A 51 11.83 9.72 1.67
N ALA A 52 12.33 9.64 0.44
CA ALA A 52 13.03 10.73 -0.24
C ALA A 52 12.07 11.74 -0.91
N GLY A 53 10.74 11.58 -0.77
CA GLY A 53 9.72 12.42 -1.40
C GLY A 53 9.49 12.12 -2.88
N LYS A 54 10.06 11.03 -3.40
CA LYS A 54 9.96 10.62 -4.81
C LYS A 54 8.82 9.62 -5.02
N ILE A 55 7.61 9.95 -4.55
CA ILE A 55 6.46 9.03 -4.55
C ILE A 55 6.10 8.58 -5.97
N ASN A 56 6.06 9.50 -6.93
CA ASN A 56 5.76 9.17 -8.33
C ASN A 56 6.83 8.24 -8.97
N GLU A 57 8.11 8.39 -8.61
CA GLU A 57 9.16 7.46 -9.07
C GLU A 57 8.98 6.07 -8.45
N ALA A 58 8.59 6.01 -7.17
CA ALA A 58 8.28 4.75 -6.49
C ALA A 58 7.08 4.06 -7.12
N GLU A 59 5.99 4.79 -7.41
CA GLU A 59 4.80 4.24 -8.04
C GLU A 59 5.08 3.71 -9.45
N ASN A 60 5.84 4.44 -10.28
CA ASN A 60 6.27 3.94 -11.59
C ASN A 60 7.06 2.62 -11.48
N LEU A 61 8.03 2.56 -10.56
CA LEU A 61 8.78 1.32 -10.31
C LEU A 61 7.88 0.18 -9.84
N LEU A 62 6.90 0.47 -8.98
CA LEU A 62 5.93 -0.51 -8.52
C LEU A 62 5.15 -1.08 -9.71
N TYR A 63 4.54 -0.23 -10.54
CA TYR A 63 3.73 -0.69 -11.67
C TYR A 63 4.54 -1.48 -12.71
N GLU A 64 5.80 -1.12 -12.96
CA GLU A 64 6.70 -1.92 -13.80
C GLU A 64 6.88 -3.35 -13.27
N GLN A 65 6.93 -3.54 -11.93
CA GLN A 65 7.06 -4.88 -11.35
C GLN A 65 5.73 -5.63 -11.32
N LEU A 66 4.61 -4.95 -11.07
CA LEU A 66 3.29 -5.58 -11.03
C LEU A 66 2.92 -6.27 -12.35
N GLU A 67 3.51 -5.87 -13.48
CA GLU A 67 3.37 -6.56 -14.77
C GLU A 67 3.79 -8.05 -14.74
N ASN A 68 4.66 -8.44 -13.80
CA ASN A 68 5.07 -9.83 -13.62
C ASN A 68 3.99 -10.71 -12.98
N GLY A 69 2.96 -10.10 -12.38
CA GLY A 69 1.81 -10.78 -11.78
C GLY A 69 2.15 -11.65 -10.56
N GLN A 70 3.32 -11.47 -9.93
CA GLN A 70 3.69 -12.25 -8.75
C GLN A 70 2.93 -11.75 -7.51
N VAL A 71 2.50 -12.69 -6.67
CA VAL A 71 1.74 -12.40 -5.45
C VAL A 71 2.59 -11.63 -4.43
N GLU A 72 3.90 -11.82 -4.45
CA GLU A 72 4.86 -11.07 -3.64
C GLU A 72 4.91 -9.58 -4.03
N ASP A 73 4.73 -9.25 -5.31
CA ASP A 73 4.68 -7.86 -5.76
C ASP A 73 3.39 -7.17 -5.31
N LEU A 74 2.27 -7.90 -5.25
CA LEU A 74 1.04 -7.43 -4.60
C LEU A 74 1.26 -7.16 -3.11
N LYS A 75 1.99 -8.03 -2.40
CA LYS A 75 2.35 -7.81 -0.99
C LYS A 75 3.14 -6.52 -0.81
N ALA A 76 4.14 -6.30 -1.67
CA ALA A 76 4.94 -5.07 -1.68
C ALA A 76 4.09 -3.83 -1.97
N ALA A 77 3.14 -3.91 -2.91
CA ALA A 77 2.21 -2.82 -3.21
C ALA A 77 1.36 -2.43 -2.01
N LEU A 78 0.75 -3.42 -1.34
CA LEU A 78 -0.10 -3.20 -0.17
C LEU A 78 0.70 -2.52 0.96
N GLY A 79 1.90 -3.03 1.25
CA GLY A 79 2.79 -2.41 2.24
C GLY A 79 3.28 -1.02 1.84
N PHE A 80 3.50 -0.76 0.55
CA PHE A 80 3.92 0.54 0.05
C PHE A 80 2.84 1.60 0.28
N TYR A 81 1.60 1.32 -0.11
CA TYR A 81 0.49 2.27 0.10
C TYR A 81 0.14 2.44 1.58
N ASP A 82 0.30 1.40 2.41
CA ASP A 82 0.17 1.53 3.88
C ASP A 82 1.22 2.48 4.45
N HIS A 83 2.48 2.37 3.99
CA HIS A 83 3.57 3.27 4.38
C HIS A 83 3.35 4.71 3.94
N LEU A 84 2.86 4.93 2.71
CA LEU A 84 2.50 6.28 2.25
C LEU A 84 1.43 6.93 3.13
N ASN A 85 0.53 6.12 3.69
CA ASN A 85 -0.58 6.60 4.50
C ASN A 85 -0.14 7.15 5.87
N ASP A 86 1.03 6.73 6.37
CA ASP A 86 1.66 7.26 7.58
C ASP A 86 2.26 8.66 7.38
N TYR A 87 2.45 9.11 6.14
CA TYR A 87 2.96 10.44 5.88
C TYR A 87 1.95 11.53 6.26
N THR A 88 2.50 12.66 6.73
CA THR A 88 1.72 13.87 6.99
C THR A 88 1.15 14.43 5.70
N GLU A 89 0.00 15.10 5.78
CA GLU A 89 -0.61 15.77 4.62
C GLU A 89 0.39 16.70 3.91
N GLU A 90 1.13 17.50 4.68
CA GLU A 90 2.12 18.45 4.15
C GLU A 90 3.26 17.77 3.36
N PHE A 91 3.58 16.52 3.68
CA PHE A 91 4.60 15.75 2.98
C PHE A 91 4.04 15.23 1.65
N LEU A 92 2.83 14.66 1.69
CA LEU A 92 2.12 14.18 0.50
C LEU A 92 1.87 15.33 -0.48
N GLU A 93 1.37 16.48 -0.02
CA GLU A 93 1.14 17.66 -0.85
C GLU A 93 2.42 18.17 -1.52
N LYS A 94 3.57 18.16 -0.81
CA LYS A 94 4.87 18.54 -1.40
C LYS A 94 5.34 17.59 -2.49
N ALA A 95 4.90 16.33 -2.43
CA ALA A 95 5.16 15.31 -3.44
C ALA A 95 4.10 15.27 -4.54
N ASP A 96 3.15 16.21 -4.55
CA ASP A 96 1.98 16.23 -5.45
C ASP A 96 1.15 14.95 -5.35
N TYR A 97 0.90 14.50 -4.11
CA TYR A 97 0.19 13.26 -3.80
C TYR A 97 -0.85 13.48 -2.69
N SER A 98 -1.80 12.55 -2.56
CA SER A 98 -2.91 12.65 -1.61
C SER A 98 -3.35 11.28 -1.09
N ARG A 99 -4.09 11.27 0.03
CA ARG A 99 -4.66 10.01 0.55
C ARG A 99 -5.72 9.40 -0.38
N GLU A 100 -6.40 10.21 -1.19
CA GLU A 100 -7.34 9.67 -2.19
C GLU A 100 -6.58 8.98 -3.34
N GLU A 101 -5.36 9.42 -3.66
CA GLU A 101 -4.49 8.71 -4.61
C GLU A 101 -3.96 7.40 -4.03
N ILE A 102 -3.57 7.36 -2.75
CA ILE A 102 -3.24 6.11 -2.05
C ILE A 102 -4.39 5.10 -2.19
N LYS A 103 -5.62 5.54 -1.88
CA LYS A 103 -6.82 4.72 -2.02
C LYS A 103 -7.05 4.26 -3.46
N SER A 104 -6.88 5.14 -4.43
CA SER A 104 -7.05 4.82 -5.86
C SER A 104 -6.00 3.84 -6.36
N GLY A 105 -4.76 3.96 -5.90
CA GLY A 105 -3.67 3.02 -6.14
C GLY A 105 -3.99 1.63 -5.58
N LEU A 106 -4.44 1.55 -4.32
CA LEU A 106 -4.88 0.30 -3.69
C LEU A 106 -6.01 -0.38 -4.49
N VAL A 107 -7.04 0.37 -4.90
CA VAL A 107 -8.12 -0.18 -5.75
C VAL A 107 -7.56 -0.71 -7.08
N SER A 108 -6.65 0.03 -7.71
CA SER A 108 -6.10 -0.32 -9.02
C SER A 108 -5.28 -1.60 -8.97
N VAL A 109 -4.42 -1.73 -7.96
CA VAL A 109 -3.61 -2.93 -7.74
C VAL A 109 -4.51 -4.14 -7.43
N LEU A 110 -5.50 -4.00 -6.56
CA LEU A 110 -6.41 -5.11 -6.25
C LEU A 110 -7.16 -5.60 -7.49
N LYS A 111 -7.63 -4.68 -8.34
CA LYS A 111 -8.29 -5.04 -9.61
C LYS A 111 -7.33 -5.76 -10.56
N MET A 112 -6.09 -5.27 -10.69
CA MET A 112 -5.07 -5.89 -11.54
C MET A 112 -4.83 -7.36 -11.18
N TYR A 113 -4.89 -7.69 -9.89
CA TYR A 113 -4.67 -9.05 -9.38
C TYR A 113 -5.97 -9.87 -9.23
N GLY A 114 -7.12 -9.37 -9.71
CA GLY A 114 -8.39 -10.09 -9.68
C GLY A 114 -9.13 -10.06 -8.34
N TYR A 115 -8.71 -9.19 -7.40
CA TYR A 115 -9.35 -9.00 -6.10
C TYR A 115 -10.35 -7.84 -6.09
N GLU A 116 -11.01 -7.57 -7.23
CA GLU A 116 -11.96 -6.46 -7.37
C GLU A 116 -13.10 -6.48 -6.34
N GLY A 117 -13.54 -7.68 -5.92
CA GLY A 117 -14.56 -7.83 -4.88
C GLY A 117 -14.13 -7.30 -3.50
N MET A 118 -12.82 -7.20 -3.25
CA MET A 118 -12.28 -6.64 -1.99
C MET A 118 -12.24 -5.11 -2.01
N THR A 119 -12.35 -4.46 -3.18
CA THR A 119 -12.32 -3.00 -3.29
C THR A 119 -13.50 -2.32 -2.60
N GLY A 120 -14.57 -3.06 -2.31
CA GLY A 120 -15.69 -2.58 -1.48
C GLY A 120 -15.29 -2.20 -0.05
N LEU A 121 -14.14 -2.69 0.44
CA LEU A 121 -13.60 -2.27 1.74
C LEU A 121 -13.09 -0.81 1.72
N LEU A 122 -12.86 -0.24 0.54
CA LEU A 122 -12.41 1.13 0.34
C LEU A 122 -13.55 2.10 0.09
N MET A 123 -14.74 1.66 -0.28
CA MET A 123 -15.88 2.52 -0.63
C MET A 123 -16.64 3.01 0.60
#